data_AF-A0A352QUV6-F1
#
_entry.id   AF-A0A352QUV6-F1
#
_cell.length_a   1.000
_cell.length_b   1.000
_cell.length_c   1.000
_cell.angle_alpha   90.00
_cell.angle_beta   90.00
_cell.angle_gamma   90.00
#
_symmetry.space_group_name_H-M   'P 1'
#
loop_
_entity.id
_entity.type
_entity.pdbx_description
1 polymer ?
#
loop_
_entity_poly.entity_id
_entity_poly.type
_entity_poly.pdbx_seq_one_letter_code
_entity_poly.pdbx_strand_id
1 'polypeptide(L)' 'MVSDGGGTALVVSGKELSRVQPGQDLPDGARLLEVRSDRIVISDQGCRRTLMLFADPKAAPAPECDTSGENAD' A
#
# COMPACT_ATOMS: atom_id res chain seq x y z
N MET A 1 1.03 14.91 19.83
CA MET A 1 1.56 13.70 19.19
C MET A 1 0.35 12.86 18.81
N VAL A 2 -0.18 13.04 17.61
CA VAL A 2 -1.28 12.18 17.14
C VAL A 2 -0.65 10.84 16.79
N SER A 3 -0.89 9.82 17.61
CA SER A 3 -0.82 8.44 17.14
C SER A 3 -1.92 8.32 16.08
N ASP A 4 -1.59 8.70 14.85
CA ASP A 4 -2.41 8.36 13.67
C ASP A 4 -2.58 6.85 13.77
N GLY A 5 -3.83 6.42 14.01
CA GLY A 5 -4.18 5.03 14.21
C GLY A 5 -3.94 4.26 12.92
N GLY A 6 -2.67 4.01 12.63
CA GLY A 6 -2.23 3.28 11.45
C GLY A 6 -2.77 1.88 11.55
N GLY A 7 -3.75 1.57 10.69
CA GLY A 7 -4.27 0.22 10.58
C GLY A 7 -3.12 -0.76 10.39
N THR A 8 -3.21 -1.92 11.03
CA THR A 8 -2.27 -3.01 10.78
C THR A 8 -2.77 -3.84 9.62
N ALA A 9 -1.90 -4.16 8.66
CA ALA A 9 -2.23 -5.07 7.56
C ALA A 9 -1.70 -6.48 7.85
N LEU A 10 -2.44 -7.50 7.42
CA LEU A 10 -1.97 -8.87 7.29
C LEU A 10 -1.67 -9.12 5.81
N VAL A 11 -0.44 -9.48 5.51
CA VAL A 11 0.06 -9.66 4.14
C VAL A 11 0.37 -11.13 3.95
N VAL A 12 -0.13 -11.69 2.84
CA VAL A 12 0.15 -13.07 2.45
C VAL A 12 1.15 -13.04 1.30
N SER A 13 2.31 -13.68 1.50
CA SER A 13 3.30 -13.90 0.43
C SER A 13 3.58 -15.39 0.33
N GLY A 14 3.15 -16.00 -0.78
CA GLY A 14 3.19 -17.46 -0.95
C GLY A 14 2.36 -18.17 0.12
N LYS A 15 3.04 -18.84 1.07
CA LYS A 15 2.42 -19.57 2.19
C LYS A 15 2.60 -18.88 3.55
N GLU A 16 3.28 -17.74 3.59
CA GLU A 16 3.57 -17.02 4.82
C GLU A 16 2.61 -15.85 5.04
N LEU A 17 2.23 -15.66 6.30
CA LEU A 17 1.36 -14.58 6.77
C LEU A 17 2.21 -13.67 7.67
N SER A 18 2.38 -12.43 7.23
CA SER A 18 3.18 -11.43 7.96
C SER A 18 2.31 -10.25 8.35
N ARG A 19 2.49 -9.79 9.59
CA ARG A 19 1.85 -8.58 10.09
C ARG A 19 2.74 -7.39 9.79
N VAL A 20 2.22 -6.39 9.08
CA VAL A 20 2.97 -5.22 8.61
C VAL A 20 2.25 -3.94 9.04
N GLN A 21 3.02 -2.96 9.51
CA GLN A 21 2.54 -1.63 9.89
C GLN A 21 2.98 -0.57 8.88
N PRO A 22 2.26 0.56 8.76
CA PRO A 22 2.71 1.71 7.97
C PRO A 22 4.15 2.10 8.30
N GLY A 23 4.96 2.30 7.27
CA GLY A 23 6.39 2.57 7.36
C GLY A 23 7.29 1.33 7.27
N GLN A 24 6.75 0.11 7.35
CA GLN A 24 7.51 -1.14 7.20
C GLN A 24 7.53 -1.66 5.76
N ASP A 25 8.58 -2.40 5.44
CA ASP A 25 8.74 -3.07 4.16
C ASP A 25 7.89 -4.36 4.09
N LEU A 26 7.32 -4.58 2.92
CA LEU A 26 6.60 -5.77 2.51
C LEU A 26 7.61 -6.84 2.05
N PRO A 27 7.27 -8.13 2.12
CA PRO A 27 8.18 -9.21 1.75
C PRO A 27 8.66 -9.17 0.28
N ASP A 28 7.95 -8.46 -0.60
CA ASP A 28 8.31 -8.28 -2.02
C ASP A 28 9.22 -7.06 -2.27
N GLY A 29 9.56 -6.29 -1.23
CA GLY A 29 10.39 -5.08 -1.33
C GLY A 29 9.62 -3.77 -1.51
N ALA A 30 8.30 -3.83 -1.69
CA ALA A 30 7.44 -2.66 -1.56
C ALA A 30 7.38 -2.18 -0.09
N ARG A 31 6.89 -0.96 0.16
CA ARG A 31 6.73 -0.39 1.50
C ARG A 31 5.29 -0.06 1.78
N LEU A 32 4.77 -0.46 2.94
CA LEU A 32 3.44 -0.09 3.37
C LEU A 32 3.42 1.38 3.80
N LEU A 33 2.61 2.21 3.17
CA LEU A 33 2.53 3.64 3.48
C LEU A 33 1.33 3.99 4.36
N GLU A 34 0.17 3.42 4.06
CA GLU A 34 -1.07 3.71 4.79
C GLU A 34 -2.04 2.53 4.74
N VAL A 35 -2.79 2.33 5.82
CA VAL A 35 -3.90 1.38 5.88
C VAL A 35 -5.13 2.11 6.39
N ARG A 36 -6.18 2.16 5.56
CA ARG A 36 -7.50 2.71 5.89
C ARG A 36 -8.57 1.62 5.71
N SER A 37 -9.78 1.93 6.14
CA SER A 37 -10.92 1.00 6.07
C SER A 37 -11.42 0.72 4.65
N ASP A 38 -11.12 1.59 3.70
CA ASP A 38 -11.53 1.51 2.29
C ASP A 38 -10.37 1.21 1.33
N ARG A 39 -9.14 1.54 1.74
CA ARG A 39 -7.95 1.47 0.87
C ARG A 39 -6.67 1.13 1.63
N ILE A 40 -5.71 0.59 0.91
CA ILE A 40 -4.32 0.39 1.34
C ILE A 40 -3.44 1.17 0.38
N VAL A 41 -2.42 1.86 0.89
CA VAL A 41 -1.45 2.59 0.08
C VAL A 41 -0.07 1.97 0.27
N ILE A 42 0.60 1.63 -0.83
CA ILE A 42 1.96 1.08 -0.84
C ILE A 42 2.87 1.93 -1.71
N SER A 43 4.17 1.86 -1.47
CA SER A 43 5.23 2.33 -2.36
C SER A 43 5.94 1.12 -2.93
N ASP A 44 5.83 0.89 -4.22
CA ASP A 44 6.48 -0.22 -4.92
C ASP A 44 7.47 0.35 -5.92
N GLN A 45 8.76 0.06 -5.79
CA GLN A 45 9.81 0.58 -6.70
C GLN A 45 9.81 2.13 -6.88
N GLY A 46 9.51 2.88 -5.81
CA GLY A 46 9.40 4.35 -5.86
C GLY A 46 8.04 4.87 -6.37
N CYS A 47 7.15 3.97 -6.75
CA CYS A 47 5.80 4.28 -7.22
C CYS A 47 4.77 4.16 -6.11
N ARG A 48 4.00 5.23 -5.86
CA ARG A 48 2.87 5.18 -4.94
C ARG A 48 1.67 4.51 -5.60
N ARG A 49 1.15 3.44 -4.99
CA ARG A 49 -0.02 2.69 -5.45
C ARG A 49 -1.10 2.65 -4.38
N THR A 50 -2.36 2.79 -4.80
CA THR A 50 -3.54 2.68 -3.93
C THR A 50 -4.35 1.47 -4.32
N LEU A 51 -4.56 0.56 -3.36
CA LEU A 51 -5.33 -0.67 -3.50
C LEU A 51 -6.66 -0.48 -2.75
N MET A 52 -7.78 -0.50 -3.46
CA MET A 52 -9.10 -0.45 -2.82
C MET A 52 -9.48 -1.86 -2.31
N LEU A 53 -9.94 -1.97 -1.06
CA LEU A 53 -10.26 -3.26 -0.42
C LEU A 53 -11.47 -3.97 -1.05
N PHE A 54 -12.33 -3.21 -1.75
CA PHE A 54 -13.51 -3.70 -2.45
C PHE A 54 -13.44 -3.43 -3.96
N ALA A 55 -12.23 -3.34 -4.53
CA ALA A 55 -12.09 -3.22 -5.97
C ALA A 55 -12.77 -4.43 -6.65
N ASP A 56 -13.73 -4.18 -7.53
CA ASP A 56 -14.34 -5.21 -8.34
C ASP A 56 -13.24 -5.94 -9.12
N PRO A 57 -13.14 -7.28 -9.10
CA PRO A 57 -12.07 -8.00 -9.80
C PRO A 57 -12.15 -7.87 -11.33
N LYS A 58 -13.24 -7.31 -11.86
CA LYS A 58 -13.40 -6.93 -13.27
C LYS A 58 -13.22 -5.43 -13.51
N ALA A 59 -13.06 -4.61 -12.46
CA ALA A 59 -12.65 -3.23 -12.65
C ALA A 59 -11.30 -3.22 -13.35
N ALA A 60 -11.17 -2.36 -14.37
CA ALA A 60 -9.89 -2.13 -15.02
C ALA A 60 -8.83 -1.84 -13.93
N PRO A 61 -7.63 -2.42 -14.03
CA PRO A 61 -6.57 -2.17 -13.06
C PRO A 61 -6.44 -0.66 -12.87
N ALA A 62 -6.41 -0.22 -11.60
CA ALA A 62 -6.22 1.20 -11.30
C ALA A 62 -4.96 1.69 -12.03
N PRO A 63 -4.97 2.92 -12.59
CA PRO A 63 -3.88 3.41 -13.41
C PRO A 63 -2.53 3.23 -12.70
N GLU A 64 -1.57 2.73 -13.48
CA GLU A 64 -0.25 2.30 -13.03
C GLU A 64 0.54 3.51 -12.52
N CYS A 65 0.77 3.56 -11.22
CA CYS A 65 1.69 4.48 -10.55
C CYS A 65 1.33 5.98 -10.69
N ASP A 66 1.01 6.60 -9.56
CA ASP A 66 0.99 8.07 -9.47
C ASP A 66 2.44 8.55 -9.28
N THR A 67 3.15 8.78 -10.39
CA THR A 67 4.51 9.34 -10.39
C THR A 67 4.53 10.84 -10.13
N SER A 68 3.47 11.43 -9.56
CA SER A 68 3.39 12.88 -9.32
C SER A 68 4.09 13.35 -8.04
N GLY A 69 4.99 12.54 -7.46
CA GLY A 69 5.77 12.90 -6.27
C GLY A 69 7.18 13.44 -6.53
N GLU A 70 7.76 13.25 -7.71
CA GLU A 70 9.18 13.55 -7.97
C GLU A 70 9.34 14.53 -9.15
N ASN A 71 8.76 15.72 -9.03
CA ASN A 71 9.18 16.93 -9.74
C ASN A 71 8.73 18.13 -8.90
N ALA A 72 9.52 18.47 -7.89
CA ALA A 72 9.58 19.83 -7.37
C ALA A 72 11.06 20.25 -7.46
N ASP A 73 11.26 21.22 -8.35
CA ASP A 73 12.47 22.00 -8.70
C ASP A 73 13.57 22.10 -7.63
#